data_AF-A0A7C3XM66-F1
#
_entry.id   AF-A0A7C3XM66-F1
#
_cell.length_a   1.000
_cell.length_b   1.000
_cell.length_c   1.000
_cell.angle_alpha   90.00
_cell.angle_beta   90.00
_cell.angle_gamma   90.00
#
_symmetry.space_group_name_H-M   'P 1'
#
loop_
_entity.id
_entity.type
_entity.pdbx_description
1 polymer ?
#
loop_
_entity_poly.entity_id
_entity_poly.type
_entity_poly.pdbx_seq_one_letter_code
_entity_poly.pdbx_strand_id
1 'polypeptide(L)'
;MERARFALFWWAYVVVLALAAAMVIWGARLAATGRGSAILVAGCLAVLVVLAAGLVVLGIHGLSVRLCERMERQFAPVNERLEQISVLLNTVTEQQLISERAKAIAFRDREREALRRAIREEITRKDWDAALALAGEMERVFGYQQEADQLRAEIQSHRDRETRRLVSEAMANIERFCGMEQWTFAMREAERVMKMFPGDELASGLAQHVELRRQQHKRNLIDRWNQAVASHDIDGSIEVLKKLDLYLTPQEAQAFQDTARQVFKDKLSQLGQQFTQAVREHRWQDAVRLGQQIMTEFPNSRMAQEVRERIDLLHERASAAQPAPAAGVGS
;
A
#
# COMPACT_ATOMS: atom_id res chain seq x y z
N MET A 1 5.42 71.62 28.10
CA MET A 1 5.54 71.51 29.56
C MET A 1 6.90 71.97 30.10
N GLU A 2 8.02 71.73 29.41
CA GLU A 2 9.36 72.14 29.90
C GLU A 2 9.58 73.65 30.00
N ARG A 3 9.05 74.45 29.05
CA ARG A 3 9.16 75.92 29.11
C ARG A 3 8.51 76.53 30.36
N ALA A 4 7.41 75.94 30.84
CA ALA A 4 6.72 76.40 32.04
C ALA A 4 7.52 76.07 33.32
N ARG A 5 8.17 74.91 33.37
CA ARG A 5 9.06 74.51 34.48
C ARG A 5 10.30 75.37 34.54
N PHE A 6 10.88 75.71 33.38
CA PHE A 6 12.04 76.59 33.31
C PHE A 6 11.71 78.02 33.75
N ALA A 7 10.56 78.54 33.36
CA ALA A 7 10.07 79.84 33.82
C ALA A 7 9.86 79.86 35.35
N LEU A 8 9.24 78.83 35.91
CA LEU A 8 9.04 78.70 37.36
C LEU A 8 10.38 78.64 38.13
N PHE A 9 11.33 77.88 37.61
CA PHE A 9 12.67 77.76 38.20
C PHE A 9 13.43 79.10 38.17
N TRP A 10 13.34 79.83 37.05
CA TRP A 10 13.96 81.14 36.91
C TRP A 10 13.37 82.16 37.90
N TRP A 11 12.04 82.19 38.05
CA TRP A 11 11.37 83.03 39.03
C TRP A 11 11.78 82.69 40.47
N ALA A 12 11.84 81.40 40.82
CA ALA A 12 12.29 80.96 42.14
C ALA A 12 13.73 81.41 42.44
N TYR A 13 14.64 81.33 41.46
CA TYR A 13 16.02 81.78 41.61
C TYR A 13 16.12 83.28 41.86
N VAL A 14 15.37 84.10 41.11
CA VAL A 14 15.32 85.56 41.29
C VAL A 14 14.79 85.93 42.68
N VAL A 15 13.77 85.24 43.17
CA VAL A 15 13.20 85.48 44.52
C VAL A 15 14.22 85.13 45.60
N VAL A 16 14.91 83.99 45.49
CA VAL A 16 15.94 83.58 46.47
C VAL A 16 17.12 84.55 46.47
N LEU A 17 17.56 85.03 45.30
CA LEU A 17 18.62 86.03 45.18
C LEU A 17 18.22 87.36 45.84
N ALA A 18 16.98 87.80 45.63
CA ALA A 18 16.45 89.03 46.22
C ALA A 18 16.37 88.93 47.76
N LEU A 19 15.93 87.78 48.30
CA LEU A 19 15.91 87.52 49.73
C LEU A 19 17.33 87.49 50.34
N ALA A 20 18.29 86.87 49.66
CA ALA A 20 19.69 86.86 50.10
C ALA A 20 20.29 88.28 50.11
N ALA A 21 20.03 89.09 49.08
CA ALA A 21 20.45 90.49 49.03
C ALA A 21 19.80 91.33 50.15
N ALA A 22 18.52 91.12 50.42
CA ALA A 22 17.81 91.79 51.52
C ALA A 22 18.41 91.43 52.89
N MET A 23 18.77 90.16 53.12
CA MET A 23 19.47 89.75 54.35
C MET A 23 20.84 90.40 54.48
N VAL A 24 21.60 90.56 53.39
CA VAL A 24 22.90 91.26 53.41
C VAL A 24 22.73 92.74 53.77
N ILE A 25 21.74 93.42 53.17
CA ILE A 25 21.46 94.84 53.46
C ILE A 25 21.02 95.02 54.92
N TRP A 26 20.16 94.12 55.43
CA TRP A 26 19.71 94.13 56.81
C TRP A 26 20.87 93.84 57.79
N GLY A 27 21.71 92.86 57.48
CA GLY A 27 22.92 92.52 58.23
C GLY A 27 23.93 93.66 58.28
N ALA A 28 24.12 94.39 57.18
CA ALA A 28 24.98 95.58 57.13
C ALA A 28 24.48 96.70 58.04
N ARG A 29 23.16 96.92 58.08
CA ARG A 29 22.54 97.92 58.96
C ARG A 29 22.67 97.57 60.45
N LEU A 30 22.58 96.29 60.80
CA LEU A 30 22.81 95.79 62.15
C LEU A 30 24.29 95.83 62.55
N ALA A 31 25.21 95.51 61.64
CA ALA A 31 26.65 95.57 61.90
C ALA A 31 27.11 96.99 62.29
N ALA A 32 26.50 98.04 61.72
CA ALA A 32 26.76 99.44 62.09
C ALA A 32 26.40 99.78 63.56
N THR A 33 25.58 98.96 64.23
CA THR A 33 25.22 99.14 65.65
C THR A 33 26.12 98.37 66.63
N GLY A 34 27.21 97.75 66.16
CA GLY A 34 28.27 97.18 67.00
C GLY A 34 28.01 95.79 67.59
N ARG A 35 26.96 95.07 67.16
CA ARG A 35 26.59 93.74 67.73
C ARG A 35 26.20 92.66 66.72
N GLY A 36 26.78 92.63 65.51
CA GLY A 36 26.27 91.73 64.45
C GLY A 36 27.21 91.29 63.32
N SER A 37 28.51 91.10 63.53
CA SER A 37 29.43 90.68 62.45
C SER A 37 29.12 89.28 61.87
N ALA A 38 28.56 88.36 62.67
CA ALA A 38 28.26 86.99 62.24
C ALA A 38 27.16 86.91 61.17
N ILE A 39 26.17 87.80 61.20
CA ILE A 39 25.03 87.79 60.26
C ILE A 39 25.46 88.25 58.87
N LEU A 40 26.45 89.15 58.79
CA LEU A 40 26.97 89.67 57.52
C LEU A 40 27.77 88.62 56.75
N VAL A 41 28.59 87.85 57.45
CA VAL A 41 29.35 86.72 56.86
C VAL A 41 28.40 85.64 56.33
N ALA A 42 27.35 85.31 57.09
CA ALA A 42 26.33 84.35 56.64
C ALA A 42 25.58 84.83 55.38
N GLY A 43 25.23 86.12 55.31
CA GLY A 43 24.59 86.71 54.14
C GLY A 43 25.49 86.69 52.90
N CYS A 44 26.77 87.04 53.02
CA CYS A 44 27.72 86.98 51.90
C CYS A 44 27.94 85.55 51.40
N LEU A 45 28.02 84.56 52.31
CA LEU A 45 28.16 83.16 51.94
C LEU A 45 26.94 82.65 51.16
N ALA A 46 25.73 83.03 51.58
CA ALA A 46 24.49 82.64 50.90
C ALA A 46 24.43 83.17 49.47
N VAL A 47 24.81 84.43 49.24
CA VAL A 47 24.85 85.02 47.89
C VAL A 47 25.86 84.31 46.98
N LEU A 48 27.03 83.95 47.51
CA LEU A 48 28.05 83.21 46.77
C LEU A 48 27.57 81.83 46.34
N VAL A 49 26.90 81.09 47.23
CA VAL A 49 26.34 79.76 46.93
C VAL A 49 25.26 79.86 45.85
N VAL A 50 24.37 80.85 45.92
CA VAL A 50 23.31 81.05 44.92
C VAL A 50 23.92 81.36 43.55
N LEU A 51 24.91 82.27 43.48
CA LEU A 51 25.60 82.59 42.24
C LEU A 51 26.33 81.38 41.63
N ALA A 52 27.01 80.59 42.46
CA ALA A 52 27.68 79.36 42.02
C ALA A 52 26.68 78.33 41.47
N ALA A 53 25.54 78.14 42.14
CA ALA A 53 24.47 77.25 41.68
C ALA A 53 23.87 77.72 40.33
N GLY A 54 23.68 79.03 40.14
CA GLY A 54 23.20 79.59 38.88
C GLY A 54 24.13 79.31 37.69
N LEU A 55 25.45 79.43 37.90
CA LEU A 55 26.47 79.12 36.87
C LEU A 55 26.45 77.64 36.45
N VAL A 56 26.29 76.72 37.41
CA VAL A 56 26.22 75.28 37.13
C VAL A 56 24.97 74.94 36.30
N VAL A 57 23.81 75.51 36.64
CA VAL A 57 22.56 75.26 35.90
C VAL A 57 22.64 75.77 34.46
N LEU A 58 23.21 76.97 34.24
CA LEU A 58 23.43 77.51 32.90
C LEU A 58 24.40 76.64 32.09
N GLY A 59 25.44 76.11 32.72
CA GLY A 59 26.39 75.19 32.09
C GLY A 59 25.75 73.88 31.64
N ILE A 60 24.92 73.27 32.49
CA ILE A 60 24.22 72.00 32.18
C ILE A 60 23.21 72.20 31.04
N HIS A 61 22.45 73.30 31.06
CA HIS A 61 21.46 73.56 30.01
C HIS A 61 22.09 73.80 28.64
N GLY A 62 23.23 74.51 28.60
CA GLY A 62 24.00 74.69 27.36
C GLY A 62 24.54 73.37 26.80
N LEU A 63 24.94 72.43 27.67
CA LEU A 63 25.43 71.11 27.28
C LEU A 63 24.30 70.20 26.76
N SER A 64 23.14 70.19 27.42
CA SER A 64 22.00 69.35 27.01
C SER A 64 21.47 69.73 25.64
N VAL A 65 21.37 71.04 25.34
CA VAL A 65 20.90 71.51 24.02
C VAL A 65 21.88 71.10 22.93
N ARG A 66 23.19 71.25 23.17
CA ARG A 66 24.23 70.84 22.20
C ARG A 66 24.25 69.33 21.97
N LEU A 67 23.96 68.52 22.99
CA LEU A 67 23.89 67.07 22.87
C LEU A 67 22.67 66.62 22.05
N CYS A 68 21.49 67.20 22.31
CA CYS A 68 20.29 66.90 21.52
C CYS A 68 20.46 67.26 20.05
N GLU A 69 20.96 68.46 19.74
CA GLU A 69 21.22 68.86 18.35
C GLU A 69 22.23 67.94 17.66
N ARG A 70 23.24 67.45 18.40
CA ARG A 70 24.24 66.53 17.85
C ARG A 70 23.65 65.14 17.58
N MET A 71 22.80 64.64 18.48
CA MET A 71 22.11 63.36 18.28
C MET A 71 21.13 63.44 17.12
N GLU A 72 20.32 64.49 17.06
CA GLU A 72 19.33 64.68 15.99
C GLU A 72 20.00 64.76 14.60
N ARG A 73 21.13 65.48 14.49
CA ARG A 73 21.93 65.51 13.25
C ARG A 73 22.56 64.16 12.89
N GLN A 74 22.89 63.32 13.87
CA GLN A 74 23.44 61.98 13.60
C GLN A 74 22.36 60.97 13.21
N PHE A 75 21.14 61.07 13.77
CA PHE A 75 20.05 60.13 13.50
C PHE A 75 19.16 60.49 12.31
N ALA A 76 19.07 61.78 11.93
CA ALA A 76 18.33 62.22 10.76
C ALA A 76 18.67 61.42 9.47
N PRO A 77 19.94 61.24 9.07
CA PRO A 77 20.27 60.48 7.86
C PRO A 77 20.00 58.98 7.99
N VAL A 78 19.97 58.44 9.21
CA VAL A 78 19.64 57.02 9.45
C VAL A 78 18.14 56.81 9.28
N ASN A 79 17.32 57.73 9.78
CA ASN A 79 15.87 57.64 9.68
C ASN A 79 15.41 57.75 8.22
N GLU A 80 16.02 58.67 7.46
CA GLU A 80 15.75 58.84 6.03
C GLU A 80 16.13 57.60 5.22
N ARG A 81 17.25 56.94 5.55
CA ARG A 81 17.64 55.66 4.94
C ARG A 81 16.69 54.52 5.29
N LEU A 82 16.19 54.46 6.53
CA LEU A 82 15.22 53.45 6.94
C LEU A 82 13.89 53.61 6.20
N GLU A 83 13.45 54.85 5.99
CA GLU A 83 12.24 55.14 5.22
C GLU A 83 12.42 54.75 3.74
N GLN A 84 13.56 55.06 3.14
CA GLN A 84 13.92 54.61 1.80
C GLN A 84 13.98 53.07 1.68
N ILE A 85 14.55 52.38 2.68
CA ILE A 85 14.60 50.91 2.72
C ILE A 85 13.19 50.33 2.84
N SER A 86 12.31 50.93 3.65
CA SER A 86 10.92 50.49 3.79
C SER A 86 10.16 50.61 2.46
N VAL A 87 10.36 51.71 1.73
CA VAL A 87 9.74 51.91 0.40
C VAL A 87 10.27 50.89 -0.60
N LEU A 88 11.60 50.69 -0.64
CA LEU A 88 12.23 49.71 -1.53
C LEU A 88 11.77 48.28 -1.22
N LEU A 89 11.74 47.88 0.05
CA LEU A 89 11.25 46.57 0.47
C LEU A 89 9.81 46.37 0.00
N ASN A 90 8.93 47.35 0.23
CA ASN A 90 7.54 47.26 -0.20
C ASN A 90 7.43 47.04 -1.72
N THR A 91 8.19 47.81 -2.52
CA THR A 91 8.22 47.64 -3.99
C THR A 91 8.79 46.29 -4.42
N VAL A 92 9.79 45.75 -3.72
CA VAL A 92 10.37 44.42 -4.01
C VAL A 92 9.37 43.31 -3.67
N THR A 93 8.66 43.40 -2.54
CA THR A 93 7.59 42.43 -2.22
C THR A 93 6.46 42.48 -3.24
N GLU A 94 6.07 43.68 -3.68
CA GLU A 94 5.02 43.84 -4.68
C GLU A 94 5.45 43.26 -6.05
N GLN A 95 6.69 43.52 -6.47
CA GLN A 95 7.25 42.96 -7.70
C GLN A 95 7.44 41.43 -7.63
N GLN A 96 7.81 40.87 -6.48
CA GLN A 96 7.88 39.42 -6.29
C GLN A 96 6.50 38.77 -6.35
N LEU A 97 5.49 39.36 -5.69
CA LEU A 97 4.12 38.83 -5.72
C LEU A 97 3.50 38.88 -7.12
N ILE A 98 3.77 39.94 -7.89
CA ILE A 98 3.31 40.06 -9.28
C ILE A 98 4.04 39.04 -10.17
N SER A 99 5.35 38.87 -9.99
CA SER A 99 6.14 37.89 -10.74
C SER A 99 5.68 36.45 -10.49
N GLU A 100 5.43 36.08 -9.23
CA GLU A 100 4.95 34.74 -8.89
C GLU A 100 3.52 34.48 -9.40
N ARG A 101 2.62 35.47 -9.32
CA ARG A 101 1.28 35.37 -9.94
C ARG A 101 1.35 35.27 -11.47
N ALA A 102 2.21 36.06 -12.11
CA ALA A 102 2.37 36.04 -13.56
C ALA A 102 2.99 34.72 -14.04
N LYS A 103 3.97 34.17 -13.31
CA LYS A 103 4.52 32.84 -13.57
C LYS A 103 3.46 31.76 -13.38
N ALA A 104 2.72 31.78 -12.26
CA ALA A 104 1.67 30.80 -12.00
C ALA A 104 0.59 30.80 -13.10
N ILE A 105 0.27 31.96 -13.69
CA ILE A 105 -0.67 32.05 -14.82
C ILE A 105 -0.02 31.60 -16.13
N ALA A 106 1.19 32.06 -16.44
CA ALA A 106 1.88 31.76 -17.69
C ALA A 106 2.31 30.28 -17.81
N PHE A 107 2.66 29.65 -16.70
CA PHE A 107 3.09 28.23 -16.66
C PHE A 107 1.96 27.27 -16.33
N ARG A 108 0.75 27.74 -16.00
CA ARG A 108 -0.39 26.90 -15.62
C ARG A 108 -0.67 25.77 -16.61
N ASP A 109 -0.73 26.11 -17.89
CA ASP A 109 -1.02 25.13 -18.94
C ASP A 109 0.13 24.12 -19.11
N ARG A 110 1.38 24.58 -18.96
CA ARG A 110 2.55 23.72 -19.07
C ARG A 110 2.68 22.77 -17.89
N GLU A 111 2.39 23.23 -16.67
CA GLU A 111 2.37 22.41 -15.46
C GLU A 111 1.24 21.38 -15.51
N ARG A 112 0.05 21.78 -15.97
CA ARG A 112 -1.07 20.86 -16.22
C ARG A 112 -0.69 19.77 -17.22
N GLU A 113 -0.07 20.14 -18.34
CA GLU A 113 0.38 19.17 -19.35
C GLU A 113 1.51 18.26 -18.83
N ALA A 114 2.37 18.77 -17.95
CA ALA A 114 3.38 17.97 -17.28
C ALA A 114 2.74 16.94 -16.33
N LEU A 115 1.74 17.35 -15.54
CA LEU A 115 0.98 16.45 -14.66
C LEU A 115 0.22 15.38 -15.44
N ARG A 116 -0.46 15.73 -16.53
CA ARG A 116 -1.12 14.74 -17.41
C ARG A 116 -0.14 13.69 -17.93
N ARG A 117 1.04 14.13 -18.35
CA ARG A 117 2.08 13.22 -18.84
C ARG A 117 2.61 12.33 -17.71
N ALA A 118 2.85 12.87 -16.53
CA ALA A 118 3.26 12.09 -15.36
C ALA A 118 2.19 11.05 -14.97
N ILE A 119 0.92 11.44 -14.92
CA ILE A 119 -0.19 10.52 -14.63
C ILE A 119 -0.25 9.39 -15.66
N ARG A 120 -0.12 9.71 -16.96
CA ARG A 120 -0.10 8.69 -18.02
C ARG A 120 1.11 7.76 -17.92
N GLU A 121 2.26 8.28 -17.49
CA GLU A 121 3.46 7.49 -17.25
C GLU A 121 3.24 6.52 -16.08
N GLU A 122 2.66 6.97 -14.97
CA GLU A 122 2.34 6.11 -13.82
C GLU A 122 1.26 5.06 -14.15
N ILE A 123 0.25 5.42 -14.96
CA ILE A 123 -0.72 4.46 -15.54
C ILE A 123 0.01 3.37 -16.34
N THR A 124 1.00 3.76 -17.14
CA THR A 124 1.79 2.82 -17.96
C THR A 124 2.65 1.91 -17.08
N ARG A 125 3.18 2.45 -15.97
CA ARG A 125 3.93 1.68 -14.95
C ARG A 125 3.05 0.81 -14.06
N LYS A 126 1.71 0.95 -14.16
CA LYS A 126 0.70 0.28 -13.32
C LYS A 126 0.77 0.68 -11.84
N ASP A 127 1.34 1.84 -11.54
CA ASP A 127 1.29 2.42 -10.20
C ASP A 127 0.03 3.29 -10.07
N TRP A 128 -1.08 2.62 -9.78
CA TRP A 128 -2.41 3.25 -9.73
C TRP A 128 -2.54 4.24 -8.56
N ASP A 129 -1.87 3.96 -7.45
CA ASP A 129 -1.96 4.78 -6.24
C ASP A 129 -1.19 6.10 -6.44
N ALA A 130 0.00 6.05 -7.05
CA ALA A 130 0.73 7.24 -7.47
C ALA A 130 -0.06 8.07 -8.49
N ALA A 131 -0.66 7.42 -9.49
CA ALA A 131 -1.49 8.11 -10.49
C ALA A 131 -2.71 8.80 -9.86
N LEU A 132 -3.38 8.16 -8.89
CA LEU A 132 -4.50 8.75 -8.16
C LEU A 132 -4.07 9.91 -7.26
N ALA A 133 -2.91 9.80 -6.62
CA ALA A 133 -2.33 10.89 -5.83
C ALA A 133 -2.05 12.12 -6.70
N LEU A 134 -1.43 11.94 -7.88
CA LEU A 134 -1.18 13.01 -8.85
C LEU A 134 -2.48 13.64 -9.37
N ALA A 135 -3.54 12.85 -9.59
CA ALA A 135 -4.86 13.40 -9.93
C ALA A 135 -5.45 14.25 -8.79
N GLY A 136 -5.23 13.87 -7.53
CA GLY A 136 -5.59 14.67 -6.35
C GLY A 136 -4.79 15.96 -6.22
N GLU A 137 -3.50 15.94 -6.56
CA GLU A 137 -2.68 17.15 -6.64
C GLU A 137 -3.17 18.10 -7.73
N MET A 138 -3.60 17.56 -8.89
CA MET A 138 -4.17 18.37 -9.96
C MET A 138 -5.44 19.12 -9.52
N GLU A 139 -6.28 18.48 -8.71
CA GLU A 139 -7.45 19.12 -8.09
C GLU A 139 -7.02 20.23 -7.10
N ARG A 140 -6.10 19.93 -6.17
CA ARG A 140 -5.70 20.88 -5.11
C ARG A 140 -4.96 22.11 -5.63
N VAL A 141 -4.05 21.93 -6.59
CA VAL A 141 -3.16 23.01 -7.05
C VAL A 141 -3.84 23.88 -8.12
N PHE A 142 -4.63 23.28 -9.02
CA PHE A 142 -5.16 24.00 -10.17
C PHE A 142 -6.68 24.24 -10.12
N GLY A 143 -7.40 23.61 -9.19
CA GLY A 143 -8.85 23.74 -9.04
C GLY A 143 -9.67 23.06 -10.14
N TYR A 144 -9.06 22.18 -10.94
CA TYR A 144 -9.71 21.49 -12.07
C TYR A 144 -10.37 20.17 -11.64
N GLN A 145 -11.42 20.27 -10.83
CA GLN A 145 -12.14 19.11 -10.31
C GLN A 145 -12.65 18.16 -11.40
N GLN A 146 -13.32 18.69 -12.43
CA GLN A 146 -13.90 17.88 -13.50
C GLN A 146 -12.86 17.04 -14.25
N GLU A 147 -11.67 17.59 -14.45
CA GLU A 147 -10.62 16.88 -15.18
C GLU A 147 -9.91 15.86 -14.29
N ALA A 148 -9.70 16.19 -13.02
CA ALA A 148 -9.19 15.23 -12.05
C ALA A 148 -10.14 14.02 -11.92
N ASP A 149 -11.45 14.25 -11.93
CA ASP A 149 -12.46 13.19 -11.90
C ASP A 149 -12.44 12.33 -13.17
N GLN A 150 -12.27 12.93 -14.35
CA GLN A 150 -12.09 12.19 -15.60
C GLN A 150 -10.84 11.30 -15.55
N LEU A 151 -9.71 11.83 -15.08
CA LEU A 151 -8.47 11.06 -14.93
C LEU A 151 -8.63 9.94 -13.89
N ARG A 152 -9.31 10.18 -12.77
CA ARG A 152 -9.60 9.12 -11.78
C ARG A 152 -10.42 7.99 -12.39
N ALA A 153 -11.47 8.32 -13.15
CA ALA A 153 -12.29 7.33 -13.84
C ALA A 153 -11.49 6.55 -14.89
N GLU A 154 -10.59 7.23 -15.62
CA GLU A 154 -9.67 6.59 -16.58
C GLU A 154 -8.71 5.62 -15.84
N ILE A 155 -8.07 6.06 -14.75
CA ILE A 155 -7.17 5.25 -13.93
C ILE A 155 -7.90 4.00 -13.39
N GLN A 156 -9.09 4.18 -12.83
CA GLN A 156 -9.90 3.07 -12.31
C GLN A 156 -10.26 2.08 -13.42
N SER A 157 -10.70 2.56 -14.59
CA SER A 157 -10.98 1.71 -15.75
C SER A 157 -9.75 0.92 -16.23
N HIS A 158 -8.56 1.52 -16.20
CA HIS A 158 -7.31 0.83 -16.52
C HIS A 158 -6.95 -0.23 -15.47
N ARG A 159 -7.06 0.09 -14.19
CA ARG A 159 -6.83 -0.84 -13.08
C ARG A 159 -7.79 -2.03 -13.12
N ASP A 160 -9.07 -1.79 -13.36
CA ASP A 160 -10.10 -2.84 -13.43
C ASP A 160 -9.87 -3.77 -14.63
N ARG A 161 -9.51 -3.21 -15.79
CA ARG A 161 -9.16 -4.02 -16.97
C ARG A 161 -7.96 -4.91 -16.71
N GLU A 162 -6.92 -4.40 -16.05
CA GLU A 162 -5.74 -5.20 -15.73
C GLU A 162 -6.06 -6.28 -14.69
N THR A 163 -6.84 -5.93 -13.66
CA THR A 163 -7.30 -6.89 -12.65
C THR A 163 -8.10 -8.02 -13.30
N ARG A 164 -9.07 -7.70 -14.15
CA ARG A 164 -9.84 -8.69 -14.93
C ARG A 164 -8.96 -9.53 -15.83
N ARG A 165 -7.94 -8.95 -16.46
CA ARG A 165 -6.98 -9.69 -17.30
C ARG A 165 -6.23 -10.74 -16.48
N LEU A 166 -5.69 -10.35 -15.32
CA LEU A 166 -4.96 -11.26 -14.43
C LEU A 166 -5.86 -12.35 -13.85
N VAL A 167 -7.09 -12.01 -13.45
CA VAL A 167 -8.08 -13.00 -12.97
C VAL A 167 -8.46 -13.96 -14.08
N SER A 168 -8.67 -13.48 -15.30
CA SER A 168 -8.96 -14.32 -16.47
C SER A 168 -7.81 -15.27 -16.81
N GLU A 169 -6.56 -14.78 -16.76
CA GLU A 169 -5.36 -15.61 -16.97
C GLU A 169 -5.25 -16.70 -15.90
N ALA A 170 -5.48 -16.36 -14.64
CA ALA A 170 -5.50 -17.34 -13.56
C ALA A 170 -6.64 -18.34 -13.71
N MET A 171 -7.82 -17.91 -14.15
CA MET A 171 -8.95 -18.79 -14.46
C MET A 171 -8.58 -19.80 -15.56
N ALA A 172 -7.93 -19.35 -16.64
CA ALA A 172 -7.46 -20.26 -17.70
C ALA A 172 -6.45 -21.30 -17.16
N ASN A 173 -5.56 -20.91 -16.25
CA ASN A 173 -4.64 -21.84 -15.58
C ASN A 173 -5.39 -22.85 -14.69
N ILE A 174 -6.39 -22.40 -13.93
CA ILE A 174 -7.26 -23.26 -13.14
C ILE A 174 -7.99 -24.27 -14.03
N GLU A 175 -8.55 -23.82 -15.15
CA GLU A 175 -9.22 -24.71 -16.11
C GLU A 175 -8.28 -25.76 -16.68
N ARG A 176 -7.02 -25.40 -16.96
CA ARG A 176 -6.00 -26.35 -17.38
C ARG A 176 -5.72 -27.40 -16.30
N PHE A 177 -5.58 -27.00 -15.03
CA PHE A 177 -5.41 -27.94 -13.92
C PHE A 177 -6.62 -28.87 -13.74
N CYS A 178 -7.84 -28.33 -13.85
CA CYS A 178 -9.07 -29.11 -13.83
C CYS A 178 -9.13 -30.13 -14.97
N GLY A 179 -8.68 -29.76 -16.18
CA GLY A 179 -8.61 -30.66 -17.33
C GLY A 179 -7.61 -31.80 -17.17
N MET A 180 -6.56 -31.61 -16.36
CA MET A 180 -5.57 -32.64 -16.00
C MET A 180 -5.94 -33.42 -14.72
N GLU A 181 -7.15 -33.23 -14.19
CA GLU A 181 -7.62 -33.85 -12.93
C GLU A 181 -6.77 -33.48 -11.69
N GLN A 182 -6.02 -32.38 -11.77
CA GLN A 182 -5.14 -31.88 -10.70
C GLN A 182 -5.90 -30.93 -9.75
N TRP A 183 -6.95 -31.44 -9.09
CA TRP A 183 -7.89 -30.65 -8.29
C TRP A 183 -7.24 -29.87 -7.14
N THR A 184 -6.25 -30.45 -6.47
CA THR A 184 -5.51 -29.79 -5.37
C THR A 184 -4.71 -28.58 -5.85
N PHE A 185 -4.09 -28.66 -7.02
CA PHE A 185 -3.37 -27.54 -7.62
C PHE A 185 -4.33 -26.44 -8.08
N ALA A 186 -5.45 -26.83 -8.72
CA ALA A 186 -6.51 -25.91 -9.10
C ALA A 186 -7.09 -25.13 -7.91
N MET A 187 -7.32 -25.83 -6.77
CA MET A 187 -7.85 -25.19 -5.56
C MET A 187 -6.84 -24.21 -4.94
N ARG A 188 -5.57 -24.59 -4.84
CA ARG A 188 -4.50 -23.69 -4.34
C ARG A 188 -4.34 -22.45 -5.20
N GLU A 189 -4.47 -22.60 -6.52
CA GLU A 189 -4.44 -21.49 -7.48
C GLU A 189 -5.61 -20.54 -7.22
N ALA A 190 -6.83 -21.06 -7.09
CA ALA A 190 -8.02 -20.27 -6.77
C ALA A 190 -7.88 -19.51 -5.44
N GLU A 191 -7.39 -20.16 -4.38
CA GLU A 191 -7.13 -19.51 -3.09
C GLU A 191 -6.08 -18.41 -3.20
N ARG A 192 -5.03 -18.60 -4.01
CA ARG A 192 -4.00 -17.58 -4.23
C ARG A 192 -4.59 -16.34 -4.90
N VAL A 193 -5.41 -16.52 -5.94
CA VAL A 193 -6.08 -15.42 -6.64
C VAL A 193 -7.02 -14.67 -5.71
N MET A 194 -7.81 -15.39 -4.90
CA MET A 194 -8.70 -14.79 -3.90
C MET A 194 -7.93 -13.96 -2.86
N LYS A 195 -6.74 -14.39 -2.43
CA LYS A 195 -5.89 -13.60 -1.52
C LYS A 195 -5.29 -12.35 -2.17
N MET A 196 -4.92 -12.43 -3.45
CA MET A 196 -4.38 -11.28 -4.19
C MET A 196 -5.45 -10.23 -4.51
N PHE A 197 -6.70 -10.67 -4.74
CA PHE A 197 -7.82 -9.82 -5.14
C PHE A 197 -9.07 -10.06 -4.28
N PRO A 198 -9.07 -9.65 -2.99
CA PRO A 198 -10.16 -9.94 -2.05
C PRO A 198 -11.48 -9.22 -2.34
N GLY A 199 -11.51 -8.26 -3.26
CA GLY A 199 -12.69 -7.46 -3.62
C GLY A 199 -13.31 -7.79 -4.98
N ASP A 200 -12.75 -8.72 -5.75
CA ASP A 200 -13.31 -9.10 -7.06
C ASP A 200 -14.27 -10.30 -6.89
N GLU A 201 -15.52 -10.13 -7.33
CA GLU A 201 -16.54 -11.18 -7.29
C GLU A 201 -16.08 -12.44 -8.05
N LEU A 202 -15.42 -12.25 -9.19
CA LEU A 202 -14.93 -13.36 -10.01
C LEU A 202 -13.88 -14.19 -9.25
N ALA A 203 -12.96 -13.54 -8.55
CA ALA A 203 -11.93 -14.21 -7.76
C ALA A 203 -12.52 -15.01 -6.60
N SER A 204 -13.55 -14.48 -5.93
CA SER A 204 -14.24 -15.16 -4.83
C SER A 204 -14.96 -16.44 -5.26
N GLY A 205 -15.50 -16.47 -6.50
CA GLY A 205 -16.22 -17.62 -7.06
C GLY A 205 -15.33 -18.74 -7.59
N LEU A 206 -14.02 -18.52 -7.74
CA LEU A 206 -13.12 -19.50 -8.37
C LEU A 206 -13.04 -20.83 -7.60
N ALA A 207 -12.97 -20.80 -6.27
CA ALA A 207 -12.92 -22.00 -5.46
C ALA A 207 -14.20 -22.86 -5.62
N GLN A 208 -15.35 -22.20 -5.65
CA GLN A 208 -16.63 -22.87 -5.92
C GLN A 208 -16.69 -23.43 -7.34
N HIS A 209 -16.13 -22.71 -8.32
CA HIS A 209 -16.05 -23.19 -9.70
C HIS A 209 -15.22 -24.49 -9.81
N VAL A 210 -14.07 -24.57 -9.13
CA VAL A 210 -13.24 -25.79 -9.09
C VAL A 210 -14.02 -26.96 -8.50
N GLU A 211 -14.73 -26.76 -7.39
CA GLU A 211 -15.52 -27.81 -6.77
C GLU A 211 -16.69 -28.23 -7.68
N LEU A 212 -17.38 -27.29 -8.34
CA LEU A 212 -18.43 -27.61 -9.31
C LEU A 212 -17.88 -28.47 -10.46
N ARG A 213 -16.70 -28.13 -11.00
CA ARG A 213 -16.04 -28.91 -12.05
C ARG A 213 -15.69 -30.32 -11.57
N ARG A 214 -15.18 -30.46 -10.35
CA ARG A 214 -14.89 -31.77 -9.74
C ARG A 214 -16.16 -32.61 -9.60
N GLN A 215 -17.25 -32.01 -9.10
CA GLN A 215 -18.55 -32.68 -8.97
C GLN A 215 -19.12 -33.08 -10.34
N GLN A 216 -18.97 -32.22 -11.36
CA GLN A 216 -19.40 -32.53 -12.71
C GLN A 216 -18.59 -33.69 -13.31
N HIS A 217 -17.27 -33.73 -13.09
CA HIS A 217 -16.43 -34.85 -13.51
C HIS A 217 -16.87 -36.16 -12.82
N LYS A 218 -17.14 -36.11 -11.51
CA LYS A 218 -17.70 -37.25 -10.77
C LYS A 218 -19.02 -37.74 -11.37
N ARG A 219 -19.97 -36.85 -11.68
CA ARG A 219 -21.24 -37.21 -12.34
C ARG A 219 -21.00 -37.86 -13.70
N ASN A 220 -20.11 -37.29 -14.51
CA ASN A 220 -19.75 -37.86 -15.80
C ASN A 220 -19.16 -39.28 -15.68
N LEU A 221 -18.35 -39.56 -14.64
CA LEU A 221 -17.84 -40.90 -14.36
C LEU A 221 -18.97 -41.87 -13.97
N ILE A 222 -19.90 -41.43 -13.13
CA ILE A 222 -21.09 -42.23 -12.74
C ILE A 222 -21.93 -42.57 -13.97
N ASP A 223 -22.19 -41.59 -14.84
CA ASP A 223 -22.98 -41.79 -16.05
C ASP A 223 -22.29 -42.77 -17.02
N ARG A 224 -20.98 -42.61 -17.23
CA ARG A 224 -20.17 -43.54 -18.03
C ARG A 224 -20.18 -44.95 -17.47
N TRP A 225 -20.10 -45.08 -16.14
CA TRP A 225 -20.16 -46.38 -15.48
C TRP A 225 -21.53 -47.03 -15.66
N ASN A 226 -22.62 -46.29 -15.40
CA ASN A 226 -23.99 -46.77 -15.61
C ASN A 226 -24.21 -47.21 -17.06
N GLN A 227 -23.69 -46.45 -18.03
CA GLN A 227 -23.77 -46.79 -19.44
C GLN A 227 -22.98 -48.08 -19.76
N ALA A 228 -21.76 -48.22 -19.25
CA ALA A 228 -20.94 -49.42 -19.43
C ALA A 228 -21.61 -50.67 -18.82
N VAL A 229 -22.23 -50.53 -17.65
CA VAL A 229 -23.02 -51.59 -17.02
C VAL A 229 -24.24 -51.95 -17.88
N ALA A 230 -24.98 -50.96 -18.37
CA ALA A 230 -26.15 -51.20 -19.23
C ALA A 230 -25.76 -51.86 -20.56
N SER A 231 -24.63 -51.50 -21.15
CA SER A 231 -24.10 -52.11 -22.38
C SER A 231 -23.41 -53.46 -22.15
N HIS A 232 -23.38 -53.96 -20.90
CA HIS A 232 -22.67 -55.19 -20.51
C HIS A 232 -21.17 -55.15 -20.86
N ASP A 233 -20.57 -53.96 -20.89
CA ASP A 233 -19.11 -53.79 -21.03
C ASP A 233 -18.46 -53.98 -19.66
N ILE A 234 -18.15 -55.24 -19.35
CA ILE A 234 -17.62 -55.65 -18.04
C ILE A 234 -16.23 -55.05 -17.80
N ASP A 235 -15.38 -55.00 -18.82
CA ASP A 235 -14.02 -54.47 -18.68
C ASP A 235 -14.02 -52.94 -18.54
N GLY A 236 -14.80 -52.25 -19.38
CA GLY A 236 -14.95 -50.80 -19.29
C GLY A 236 -15.58 -50.35 -17.97
N SER A 237 -16.59 -51.06 -17.48
CA SER A 237 -17.23 -50.74 -16.20
C SER A 237 -16.28 -50.91 -15.00
N ILE A 238 -15.41 -51.93 -15.00
CA ILE A 238 -14.39 -52.10 -13.95
C ILE A 238 -13.34 -50.98 -14.01
N GLU A 239 -12.89 -50.58 -15.20
CA GLU A 239 -11.92 -49.48 -15.33
C GLU A 239 -12.50 -48.14 -14.85
N VAL A 240 -13.74 -47.82 -15.23
CA VAL A 240 -14.41 -46.60 -14.77
C VAL A 240 -14.64 -46.64 -13.27
N LEU A 241 -15.02 -47.80 -12.71
CA LEU A 241 -15.23 -47.95 -11.27
C LEU A 241 -13.95 -47.70 -10.46
N LYS A 242 -12.79 -48.16 -10.96
CA LYS A 242 -11.49 -47.87 -10.34
C LYS A 242 -11.19 -46.37 -10.28
N LYS A 243 -11.51 -45.63 -11.35
CA LYS A 243 -11.34 -44.17 -11.38
C LYS A 243 -12.34 -43.47 -10.46
N LEU A 244 -13.58 -43.98 -10.39
CA LEU A 244 -14.65 -43.43 -9.58
C LEU A 244 -14.39 -43.60 -8.07
N ASP A 245 -13.74 -44.68 -7.64
CA ASP A 245 -13.40 -44.95 -6.23
C ASP A 245 -12.63 -43.79 -5.57
N LEU A 246 -11.75 -43.12 -6.32
CA LEU A 246 -11.01 -41.94 -5.83
C LEU A 246 -11.90 -40.75 -5.47
N TYR A 247 -13.14 -40.72 -5.95
CA TYR A 247 -14.08 -39.60 -5.81
C TYR A 247 -15.32 -39.94 -4.96
N LEU A 248 -15.52 -41.20 -4.59
CA LEU A 248 -16.68 -41.63 -3.81
C LEU A 248 -16.46 -41.44 -2.33
N THR A 249 -17.50 -41.00 -1.64
CA THR A 249 -17.57 -41.10 -0.19
C THR A 249 -17.98 -42.52 0.22
N PRO A 250 -17.67 -42.96 1.46
CA PRO A 250 -18.07 -44.29 1.93
C PRO A 250 -19.57 -44.58 1.82
N GLN A 251 -20.42 -43.56 2.00
CA GLN A 251 -21.87 -43.70 1.88
C GLN A 251 -22.32 -43.90 0.43
N GLU A 252 -21.72 -43.17 -0.51
CA GLU A 252 -22.05 -43.31 -1.93
C GLU A 252 -21.52 -44.64 -2.49
N ALA A 253 -20.33 -45.07 -2.06
CA ALA A 253 -19.76 -46.36 -2.44
C ALA A 253 -20.67 -47.54 -2.06
N GLN A 254 -21.41 -47.43 -0.94
CA GLN A 254 -22.37 -48.46 -0.51
C GLN A 254 -23.48 -48.68 -1.54
N ALA A 255 -23.97 -47.61 -2.19
CA ALA A 255 -25.02 -47.70 -3.20
C ALA A 255 -24.55 -48.43 -4.48
N PHE A 256 -23.25 -48.37 -4.78
CA PHE A 256 -22.66 -49.04 -5.93
C PHE A 256 -22.20 -50.47 -5.62
N GLN A 257 -22.17 -50.88 -4.35
CA GLN A 257 -21.55 -52.13 -3.92
C GLN A 257 -22.20 -53.37 -4.56
N ASP A 258 -23.52 -53.45 -4.60
CA ASP A 258 -24.23 -54.62 -5.11
C ASP A 258 -24.07 -54.77 -6.62
N THR A 259 -24.22 -53.67 -7.37
CA THR A 259 -24.00 -53.65 -8.81
C THR A 259 -22.54 -53.92 -9.17
N ALA A 260 -21.59 -53.35 -8.43
CA ALA A 260 -20.16 -53.62 -8.62
C ALA A 260 -19.83 -55.10 -8.37
N ARG A 261 -20.36 -55.70 -7.30
CA ARG A 261 -20.19 -57.14 -7.02
C ARG A 261 -20.72 -57.99 -8.16
N GLN A 262 -21.87 -57.62 -8.73
CA GLN A 262 -22.45 -58.33 -9.87
C GLN A 262 -21.53 -58.26 -11.10
N VAL A 263 -21.03 -57.07 -11.46
CA VAL A 263 -20.07 -56.90 -12.57
C VAL A 263 -18.79 -57.72 -12.36
N PHE A 264 -18.22 -57.73 -11.15
CA PHE A 264 -17.04 -58.55 -10.84
C PHE A 264 -17.33 -60.06 -10.93
N LYS A 265 -18.51 -60.50 -10.50
CA LYS A 265 -18.95 -61.89 -10.63
C LYS A 265 -19.10 -62.28 -12.10
N ASP A 266 -19.66 -61.39 -12.92
CA ASP A 266 -19.83 -61.61 -14.36
C ASP A 266 -18.47 -61.66 -15.07
N LYS A 267 -17.51 -60.80 -14.68
CA LYS A 267 -16.12 -60.86 -15.17
C LYS A 267 -15.46 -62.19 -14.83
N LEU A 268 -15.56 -62.63 -13.58
CA LEU A 268 -14.99 -63.89 -13.13
C LEU A 268 -15.60 -65.08 -13.87
N SER A 269 -16.92 -65.07 -14.07
CA SER A 269 -17.63 -66.08 -14.85
C SER A 269 -17.14 -66.12 -16.30
N GLN A 270 -17.00 -64.96 -16.94
CA GLN A 270 -16.50 -64.85 -18.31
C GLN A 270 -15.07 -65.38 -18.45
N LEU A 271 -14.16 -64.99 -17.55
CA LEU A 271 -12.78 -65.49 -17.52
C LEU A 271 -12.74 -67.01 -17.27
N GLY A 272 -13.58 -67.52 -16.37
CA GLY A 272 -13.69 -68.96 -16.10
C GLY A 272 -14.19 -69.75 -17.31
N GLN A 273 -15.15 -69.21 -18.06
CA GLN A 273 -15.62 -69.82 -19.32
C GLN A 273 -14.51 -69.84 -20.37
N GLN A 274 -13.79 -68.74 -20.56
CA GLN A 274 -12.67 -68.65 -21.51
C GLN A 274 -11.53 -69.61 -21.13
N PHE A 275 -11.20 -69.69 -19.84
CA PHE A 275 -10.20 -70.62 -19.32
C PHE A 275 -10.60 -72.08 -19.60
N THR A 276 -11.85 -72.45 -19.27
CA THR A 276 -12.38 -73.80 -19.50
C THR A 276 -12.38 -74.15 -20.99
N GLN A 277 -12.75 -73.20 -21.86
CA GLN A 277 -12.71 -73.36 -23.29
C GLN A 277 -11.28 -73.55 -23.82
N ALA A 278 -10.33 -72.73 -23.37
CA ALA A 278 -8.93 -72.84 -23.77
C ALA A 278 -8.31 -74.19 -23.38
N VAL A 279 -8.65 -74.71 -22.19
CA VAL A 279 -8.24 -76.05 -21.74
C VAL A 279 -8.85 -77.15 -22.63
N ARG A 280 -10.15 -77.02 -22.96
CA ARG A 280 -10.86 -77.99 -23.82
C ARG A 280 -10.29 -78.01 -25.25
N GLU A 281 -9.93 -76.86 -25.79
CA GLU A 281 -9.35 -76.69 -27.13
C GLU A 281 -7.84 -76.92 -27.17
N HIS A 282 -7.22 -77.32 -26.04
CA HIS A 282 -5.78 -77.57 -25.90
C HIS A 282 -4.90 -76.35 -26.22
N ARG A 283 -5.45 -75.14 -26.08
CA ARG A 283 -4.72 -73.87 -26.18
C ARG A 283 -4.02 -73.57 -24.85
N TRP A 284 -3.00 -74.37 -24.53
CA TRP A 284 -2.33 -74.37 -23.22
C TRP A 284 -1.71 -73.00 -22.85
N GLN A 285 -1.14 -72.28 -23.82
CA GLN A 285 -0.56 -70.95 -23.58
C GLN A 285 -1.62 -69.91 -23.20
N ASP A 286 -2.80 -69.94 -23.84
CA ASP A 286 -3.91 -69.04 -23.51
C ASP A 286 -4.51 -69.42 -22.14
N ALA A 287 -4.64 -70.72 -21.85
CA ALA A 287 -5.13 -71.21 -20.56
C ALA A 287 -4.23 -70.76 -19.40
N VAL A 288 -2.90 -70.86 -19.56
CA VAL A 288 -1.95 -70.37 -18.55
C VAL A 288 -2.08 -68.86 -18.33
N ARG A 289 -2.14 -68.07 -19.41
CA ARG A 289 -2.29 -66.60 -19.34
C ARG A 289 -3.58 -66.20 -18.61
N LEU A 290 -4.71 -66.79 -19.00
CA LEU A 290 -6.01 -66.55 -18.36
C LEU A 290 -6.02 -67.01 -16.90
N GLY A 291 -5.38 -68.14 -16.60
CA GLY A 291 -5.26 -68.63 -15.23
C GLY A 291 -4.45 -67.70 -14.33
N GLN A 292 -3.31 -67.21 -14.82
CA GLN A 292 -2.50 -66.20 -14.12
C GLN A 292 -3.28 -64.89 -13.91
N GLN A 293 -4.08 -64.47 -14.91
CA GLN A 293 -4.93 -63.29 -14.80
C GLN A 293 -5.99 -63.46 -13.70
N ILE A 294 -6.71 -64.60 -13.67
CA ILE A 294 -7.70 -64.91 -12.62
C ILE A 294 -7.05 -64.90 -11.23
N MET A 295 -5.85 -65.48 -11.09
CA MET A 295 -5.12 -65.50 -9.82
C MET A 295 -4.67 -64.11 -9.35
N THR A 296 -4.36 -63.21 -10.29
CA THR A 296 -3.89 -61.85 -10.00
C THR A 296 -5.05 -60.90 -9.68
N GLU A 297 -6.12 -60.94 -10.48
CA GLU A 297 -7.27 -60.04 -10.33
C GLU A 297 -8.24 -60.51 -9.24
N PHE A 298 -8.35 -61.82 -8.99
CA PHE A 298 -9.31 -62.41 -8.05
C PHE A 298 -8.67 -63.44 -7.10
N PRO A 299 -7.67 -63.05 -6.29
CA PRO A 299 -6.82 -63.98 -5.53
C PRO A 299 -7.59 -64.81 -4.48
N ASN A 300 -8.69 -64.28 -3.96
CA ASN A 300 -9.52 -64.90 -2.93
C ASN A 300 -10.74 -65.67 -3.48
N SER A 301 -10.88 -65.75 -4.81
CA SER A 301 -11.98 -66.50 -5.41
C SER A 301 -11.71 -68.01 -5.35
N ARG A 302 -12.77 -68.81 -5.19
CA ARG A 302 -12.68 -70.27 -5.29
C ARG A 302 -12.09 -70.72 -6.63
N MET A 303 -12.46 -70.04 -7.72
CA MET A 303 -11.92 -70.30 -9.05
C MET A 303 -10.41 -70.09 -9.13
N ALA A 304 -9.87 -69.05 -8.48
CA ALA A 304 -8.42 -68.85 -8.42
C ALA A 304 -7.69 -69.95 -7.64
N GLN A 305 -8.33 -70.53 -6.60
CA GLN A 305 -7.77 -71.68 -5.88
C GLN A 305 -7.72 -72.92 -6.78
N GLU A 306 -8.83 -73.23 -7.47
CA GLU A 306 -8.92 -74.36 -8.40
C GLU A 306 -7.96 -74.21 -9.59
N VAL A 307 -7.76 -72.98 -10.09
CA VAL A 307 -6.79 -72.68 -11.15
C VAL A 307 -5.36 -72.85 -10.65
N ARG A 308 -5.05 -72.37 -9.42
CA ARG A 308 -3.71 -72.49 -8.82
C ARG A 308 -3.26 -73.94 -8.66
N GLU A 309 -4.18 -74.84 -8.31
CA GLU A 309 -3.88 -76.28 -8.22
C GLU A 309 -3.58 -76.92 -9.58
N ARG A 310 -4.08 -76.34 -10.68
CA ARG A 310 -3.98 -76.90 -12.04
C ARG A 310 -2.94 -76.19 -12.91
N ILE A 311 -2.43 -75.04 -12.50
CA ILE A 311 -1.57 -74.19 -13.33
C ILE A 311 -0.22 -74.82 -13.64
N ASP A 312 0.36 -75.57 -12.69
CA ASP A 312 1.65 -76.25 -12.86
C ASP A 312 1.57 -77.32 -13.96
N LEU A 313 0.48 -78.10 -13.96
CA LEU A 313 0.20 -79.11 -15.00
C LEU A 313 -0.04 -78.46 -16.39
N LEU A 314 -0.62 -77.26 -16.42
CA LEU A 314 -0.82 -76.52 -17.67
C LEU A 314 0.49 -75.91 -18.17
N HIS A 315 1.39 -75.49 -17.27
CA HIS A 315 2.74 -75.04 -17.62
C HIS A 315 3.56 -76.16 -18.27
N GLU A 316 3.58 -77.36 -17.68
CA GLU A 316 4.25 -78.53 -18.25
C GLU A 316 3.73 -78.87 -19.65
N ARG A 317 2.40 -78.85 -19.83
CA ARG A 317 1.76 -79.10 -21.14
C ARG A 317 2.02 -77.99 -22.15
N ALA A 318 2.07 -76.73 -21.73
CA ALA A 318 2.41 -75.61 -22.60
C ALA A 318 3.87 -75.67 -23.07
N SER A 319 4.80 -76.10 -22.21
CA SER A 319 6.19 -76.34 -22.59
C SER A 319 6.36 -77.55 -23.51
N ALA A 320 5.57 -78.62 -23.33
CA ALA A 320 5.62 -79.81 -24.19
C ALA A 320 4.97 -79.60 -25.57
N ALA A 321 3.98 -78.71 -25.65
CA ALA A 321 3.30 -78.35 -26.90
C ALA A 321 4.05 -77.28 -27.73
N GLN A 322 5.13 -76.70 -27.20
CA GLN A 322 5.99 -75.80 -27.94
C GLN A 322 6.84 -76.63 -28.92
N PRO A 323 6.67 -76.48 -30.25
CA PRO A 323 7.49 -77.21 -31.19
C PRO A 323 8.95 -76.81 -30.99
N ALA A 324 9.82 -77.81 -30.81
CA ALA A 324 11.25 -77.61 -30.73
C ALA A 324 11.69 -76.67 -31.88
N PRO A 325 12.47 -75.60 -31.60
CA PRO A 325 12.99 -74.77 -32.68
C PRO A 325 13.73 -75.70 -33.64
N ALA A 326 13.35 -75.65 -34.92
CA ALA A 326 13.97 -76.45 -35.98
C ALA A 326 15.48 -76.25 -35.94
N ALA A 327 16.17 -77.19 -35.31
CA ALA A 327 17.60 -77.29 -35.29
C ALA A 327 18.03 -77.77 -36.69
N GLY A 328 18.72 -76.89 -37.42
CA GLY A 328 19.63 -77.30 -38.50
C GLY A 328 19.03 -77.37 -39.91
N VAL A 329 19.25 -76.31 -40.67
CA VAL A 329 19.81 -76.38 -42.03
C VAL A 329 20.92 -75.33 -42.00
N GLY A 330 22.21 -75.66 -41.85
CA GLY A 330 22.94 -76.71 -42.53
C GLY A 330 23.49 -76.16 -43.84
N SER A 331 24.61 -75.42 -43.73
CA SER A 331 25.65 -75.13 -44.75
C SER A 331 25.24 -74.67 -46.15
#